data_AF-A0A3M1AZK0-F1
#
_entry.id   AF-A0A3M1AZK0-F1
#
_cell.length_a   1.000
_cell.length_b   1.000
_cell.length_c   1.000
_cell.angle_alpha   90.00
_cell.angle_beta   90.00
_cell.angle_gamma   90.00
#
_symmetry.space_group_name_H-M   'P 1'
#
loop_
_entity.id
_entity.type
_entity.pdbx_description
1 polymer ?
#
loop_
_entity_poly.entity_id
_entity_poly.type
_entity_poly.pdbx_seq_one_letter_code
_entity_poly.pdbx_strand_id
1 'polypeptide(L)'
;MGQSRAVRSPAFRGLVINLEFPDALPAKQYLMGHDFSDETFSFFLAATRGYLSERLMQQARELTAEQRFPFLLQHGLLPLYYKTLEDEAERFGRTLRRIVNRVSPNLILGVFTPYLPDNWYLVGVMRGLSRPQSPVILFTHEAVVQPYLQWLRQEDIFALHVLAIYPWRFDVPELESLVRSAARFHHGFCLYSWEALMNPAGVPMKQGPISLASLAEILRSAWNKQSAAKD
;
A
#
# COMPACT_ATOMS: atom_id res chain seq x y z
N MET A 1 33.75 -34.86 -4.73
CA MET A 1 33.31 -33.59 -4.11
C MET A 1 32.23 -32.98 -5.01
N GLY A 2 30.96 -33.24 -4.70
CA GLY A 2 29.84 -32.69 -5.46
C GLY A 2 29.55 -31.27 -5.01
N GLN A 3 29.72 -30.29 -5.90
CA GLN A 3 29.27 -28.93 -5.63
C GLN A 3 27.74 -28.94 -5.52
N SER A 4 27.26 -28.66 -4.31
CA SER A 4 25.84 -28.40 -4.06
C SER A 4 25.41 -27.24 -4.96
N ARG A 5 24.57 -27.55 -5.96
CA ARG A 5 23.87 -26.51 -6.73
C ARG A 5 22.99 -25.76 -5.74
N ALA A 6 23.40 -24.54 -5.37
CA ALA A 6 22.55 -23.63 -4.63
C ALA A 6 21.23 -23.52 -5.39
N VAL A 7 20.16 -24.06 -4.80
CA VAL A 7 18.80 -23.85 -5.27
C VAL A 7 18.58 -22.36 -5.10
N ARG A 8 18.75 -21.61 -6.20
CA ARG A 8 18.38 -20.19 -6.22
C ARG A 8 16.88 -20.16 -6.01
N SER A 9 16.45 -19.78 -4.80
CA SER A 9 15.08 -19.35 -4.58
C SER A 9 14.75 -18.35 -5.68
N PRO A 10 13.64 -18.52 -6.43
CA PRO A 10 13.31 -17.63 -7.52
C PRO A 10 13.16 -16.23 -6.93
N ALA A 11 14.18 -15.38 -7.14
CA ALA A 11 14.14 -14.01 -6.70
C ALA A 11 13.00 -13.33 -7.44
N PHE A 12 11.95 -12.94 -6.72
CA PHE A 12 10.91 -12.11 -7.30
C PHE A 12 11.56 -10.77 -7.68
N ARG A 13 11.31 -10.33 -8.91
CA ARG A 13 11.68 -8.98 -9.35
C ARG A 13 10.45 -8.13 -9.20
N GLY A 14 10.50 -7.12 -8.36
CA GLY A 14 9.37 -6.25 -8.11
C GLY A 14 9.79 -4.83 -7.80
N LEU A 15 8.84 -3.92 -7.94
CA LEU A 15 8.93 -2.54 -7.51
C LEU A 15 7.91 -2.34 -6.39
N VAL A 16 8.38 -1.96 -5.21
CA VAL A 16 7.50 -1.57 -4.11
C VAL A 16 7.49 -0.04 -4.05
N ILE A 17 6.30 0.54 -4.17
CA ILE A 17 6.09 1.97 -4.04
C ILE A 17 5.76 2.25 -2.59
N ASN A 18 6.60 3.04 -1.93
CA ASN A 18 6.27 3.53 -0.60
C ASN A 18 5.26 4.68 -0.73
N LEU A 19 4.04 4.46 -0.25
CA LEU A 19 2.98 5.47 -0.16
C LEU A 19 2.77 5.94 1.28
N GLU A 20 3.68 5.58 2.19
CA GLU A 20 3.88 6.30 3.44
C GLU A 20 4.37 7.70 3.09
N PHE A 21 3.69 8.72 3.61
CA PHE A 21 4.13 10.11 3.52
C PHE A 21 4.68 10.51 4.90
N PRO A 22 5.94 10.15 5.24
CA PRO A 22 6.47 10.34 6.59
C PRO A 22 6.84 11.80 6.92
N ASP A 23 7.11 12.65 5.93
CA ASP A 23 7.85 13.91 6.17
C ASP A 23 7.23 15.21 5.63
N ALA A 24 5.94 15.22 5.30
CA ALA A 24 5.32 16.47 4.87
C ALA A 24 4.73 17.22 6.10
N LEU A 25 5.55 18.01 6.79
CA LEU A 25 5.08 19.08 7.68
C LEU A 25 4.49 20.24 6.83
N PRO A 26 3.33 20.85 7.16
CA PRO A 26 2.09 20.26 7.63
C PRO A 26 1.23 19.84 6.42
N ALA A 27 1.73 18.99 5.52
CA ALA A 27 0.83 18.31 4.60
C ALA A 27 0.16 17.20 5.40
N LYS A 28 -0.95 17.59 6.01
CA LYS A 28 -2.00 16.75 6.59
C LYS A 28 -1.87 15.32 6.08
N GLN A 29 -1.51 14.40 6.97
CA GLN A 29 -1.72 12.98 6.75
C GLN A 29 -3.12 12.83 6.14
N TYR A 30 -3.21 12.19 4.97
CA TYR A 30 -4.45 11.98 4.22
C TYR A 30 -5.33 10.93 4.94
N LEU A 31 -5.64 11.20 6.21
CA LEU A 31 -6.70 10.57 6.98
C LEU A 31 -8.00 11.10 6.39
N MET A 32 -8.56 10.36 5.44
CA MET A 32 -9.77 10.67 4.68
C MET A 32 -9.98 12.15 4.27
N GLY A 33 -9.52 12.53 3.08
CA GLY A 33 -10.19 13.62 2.34
C GLY A 33 -9.75 15.06 2.64
N HIS A 34 -8.45 15.32 2.75
CA HIS A 34 -7.93 16.65 2.49
C HIS A 34 -7.06 16.67 1.26
N ASP A 35 -7.72 16.91 0.14
CA ASP A 35 -7.11 17.77 -0.83
C ASP A 35 -8.20 18.68 -1.40
N PHE A 36 -8.36 19.85 -0.79
CA PHE A 36 -9.06 21.00 -1.35
C PHE A 36 -8.03 22.05 -1.79
N SER A 37 -6.83 21.61 -2.20
CA SER A 37 -5.79 22.48 -2.75
C SER A 37 -6.27 23.13 -4.04
N ASP A 38 -5.53 24.14 -4.50
CA ASP A 38 -5.85 24.81 -5.76
C ASP A 38 -5.72 23.84 -6.94
N GLU A 39 -4.76 22.92 -6.88
CA GLU A 39 -4.49 21.92 -7.90
C GLU A 39 -5.66 20.95 -8.08
N THR A 40 -6.11 20.29 -7.01
CA THR A 40 -7.19 19.30 -7.10
C THR A 40 -8.54 19.94 -7.36
N PHE A 41 -8.79 21.12 -6.80
CA PHE A 41 -10.04 21.83 -7.04
C PHE A 41 -10.10 22.36 -8.48
N SER A 42 -9.01 22.90 -9.01
CA SER A 42 -8.92 23.29 -10.41
C SER A 42 -9.11 22.10 -11.35
N PHE A 43 -8.53 20.95 -11.01
CA PHE A 43 -8.74 19.72 -11.75
C PHE A 43 -10.22 19.30 -11.76
N PHE A 44 -10.87 19.29 -10.60
CA PHE A 44 -12.30 19.00 -10.49
C PHE A 44 -13.15 19.92 -11.37
N LEU A 45 -12.90 21.24 -11.32
CA LEU A 45 -13.61 22.21 -12.15
C LEU A 45 -13.38 21.96 -13.65
N ALA A 46 -12.14 21.62 -14.05
CA ALA A 46 -11.85 21.28 -15.43
C ALA A 46 -12.58 20.01 -15.88
N ALA A 47 -12.59 18.97 -15.05
CA ALA A 47 -13.21 17.67 -15.33
C ALA A 47 -14.74 17.72 -15.38
N THR A 48 -15.35 18.69 -14.68
CA THR A 48 -16.81 18.84 -14.59
C THR A 48 -17.37 19.95 -15.49
N ARG A 49 -16.54 20.57 -16.33
CA ARG A 49 -16.97 21.56 -17.32
C ARG A 49 -18.02 20.95 -18.25
N GLY A 50 -19.14 21.64 -18.42
CA GLY A 50 -20.28 21.18 -19.23
C GLY A 50 -21.29 20.31 -18.47
N TYR A 51 -20.95 19.82 -17.27
CA TYR A 51 -21.89 19.12 -16.37
C TYR A 51 -22.48 20.04 -15.31
N LEU A 52 -21.71 21.05 -14.87
CA LEU A 52 -22.15 22.06 -13.91
C LEU A 52 -22.56 23.35 -14.64
N SER A 53 -23.50 24.10 -14.06
CA SER A 53 -23.90 25.40 -14.61
C SER A 53 -22.74 26.41 -14.55
N GLU A 54 -22.65 27.28 -15.55
CA GLU A 54 -21.59 28.32 -15.59
C GLU A 54 -21.61 29.24 -14.36
N ARG A 55 -22.81 29.52 -13.82
CA ARG A 55 -22.94 30.29 -12.58
C ARG A 55 -22.26 29.59 -11.40
N LEU A 56 -22.52 28.30 -11.22
CA LEU A 56 -21.94 27.51 -10.13
C LEU A 56 -20.42 27.36 -10.30
N MET A 57 -19.97 27.17 -11.55
CA MET A 57 -18.55 27.12 -11.90
C MET A 57 -17.83 28.43 -11.58
N GLN A 58 -18.44 29.57 -11.87
CA GLN A 58 -17.86 30.87 -11.55
C GLN A 58 -17.75 31.10 -10.05
N GLN A 59 -18.81 30.79 -9.30
CA GLN A 59 -18.79 30.85 -7.83
C GLN A 59 -17.69 29.95 -7.25
N ALA A 60 -17.54 28.74 -7.78
CA ALA A 60 -16.54 27.80 -7.30
C ALA A 60 -15.09 28.30 -7.51
N ARG A 61 -14.80 28.98 -8.62
CA ARG A 61 -13.45 29.54 -8.91
C ARG A 61 -13.00 30.59 -7.91
N GLU A 62 -13.93 31.26 -7.24
CA GLU A 62 -13.66 32.35 -6.30
C GLU A 62 -13.45 31.85 -4.86
N LEU A 63 -13.61 30.54 -4.61
CA LEU A 63 -13.52 29.95 -3.27
C LEU A 63 -12.09 29.76 -2.79
N THR A 64 -11.85 30.12 -1.52
CA THR A 64 -10.64 29.71 -0.80
C THR A 64 -10.69 28.22 -0.43
N ALA A 65 -9.55 27.64 -0.06
CA ALA A 65 -9.45 26.23 0.31
C ALA A 65 -10.45 25.84 1.41
N GLU A 66 -10.65 26.70 2.40
CA GLU A 66 -11.54 26.48 3.55
C GLU A 66 -13.03 26.50 3.15
N GLN A 67 -13.38 27.21 2.07
CA GLN A 67 -14.75 27.36 1.61
C GLN A 67 -15.20 26.20 0.70
N ARG A 68 -14.27 25.45 0.12
CA ARG A 68 -14.55 24.40 -0.87
C ARG A 68 -15.35 23.24 -0.29
N PHE A 69 -15.00 22.74 0.89
CA PHE A 69 -15.74 21.63 1.50
C PHE A 69 -17.20 22.03 1.82
N PRO A 70 -17.48 23.12 2.56
CA PRO A 70 -18.86 23.56 2.80
C PRO A 70 -19.64 23.79 1.51
N PHE A 71 -19.01 24.41 0.50
CA PHE A 71 -19.65 24.63 -0.79
C PHE A 71 -20.02 23.32 -1.50
N LEU A 72 -19.07 22.39 -1.64
CA LEU A 72 -19.32 21.09 -2.27
C LEU A 72 -20.39 20.29 -1.53
N LEU A 73 -20.39 20.36 -0.19
CA LEU A 73 -21.40 19.70 0.63
C LEU A 73 -22.79 20.33 0.41
N GLN A 74 -22.90 21.65 0.51
CA GLN A 74 -24.15 22.39 0.36
C GLN A 74 -24.79 22.19 -1.02
N HIS A 75 -23.97 22.03 -2.06
CA HIS A 75 -24.42 21.81 -3.43
C HIS A 75 -24.52 20.33 -3.82
N GLY A 76 -24.29 19.39 -2.90
CA GLY A 76 -24.37 17.95 -3.18
C GLY A 76 -23.28 17.44 -4.14
N LEU A 77 -22.20 18.19 -4.32
CA LEU A 77 -21.10 17.89 -5.25
C LEU A 77 -19.99 17.07 -4.61
N LEU A 78 -20.01 16.87 -3.29
CA LEU A 78 -18.92 16.20 -2.57
C LEU A 78 -18.65 14.76 -3.07
N PRO A 79 -19.66 13.90 -3.34
CA PRO A 79 -19.40 12.58 -3.92
C PRO A 79 -18.77 12.66 -5.31
N LEU A 80 -19.24 13.58 -6.16
CA LEU A 80 -18.69 13.79 -7.50
C LEU A 80 -17.24 14.29 -7.42
N TYR A 81 -16.94 15.19 -6.47
CA TYR A 81 -15.59 15.68 -6.22
C TYR A 81 -14.62 14.55 -5.92
N TYR A 82 -14.90 13.74 -4.90
CA TYR A 82 -14.01 12.63 -4.54
C TYR A 82 -13.92 11.57 -5.64
N LYS A 83 -15.04 11.26 -6.33
CA LYS A 83 -15.01 10.32 -7.45
C LYS A 83 -14.10 10.83 -8.58
N THR A 84 -14.14 12.13 -8.88
CA THR A 84 -13.29 12.76 -9.89
C THR A 84 -11.81 12.63 -9.54
N LEU A 85 -11.45 12.86 -8.28
CA LEU A 85 -10.07 12.71 -7.81
C LEU A 85 -9.61 11.24 -7.80
N GLU A 86 -10.49 10.33 -7.37
CA GLU A 86 -10.23 8.89 -7.37
C GLU A 86 -9.98 8.35 -8.79
N ASP A 87 -10.77 8.79 -9.77
CA ASP A 87 -10.61 8.40 -11.18
C ASP A 87 -9.27 8.86 -11.75
N GLU A 88 -8.81 10.04 -11.34
CA GLU A 88 -7.50 10.56 -11.74
C GLU A 88 -6.35 9.78 -11.08
N ALA A 89 -6.47 9.48 -9.79
CA ALA A 89 -5.53 8.60 -9.08
C ALA A 89 -5.46 7.21 -9.74
N GLU A 90 -6.61 6.68 -10.16
CA GLU A 90 -6.67 5.44 -10.92
C GLU A 90 -5.98 5.55 -12.28
N ARG A 91 -6.24 6.61 -13.04
CA ARG A 91 -5.56 6.87 -14.32
C ARG A 91 -4.05 6.93 -14.14
N PHE A 92 -3.58 7.56 -13.07
CA PHE A 92 -2.18 7.60 -12.69
C PHE A 92 -1.63 6.19 -12.41
N GLY A 93 -2.29 5.40 -11.54
CA GLY A 93 -1.91 4.02 -11.25
C GLY A 93 -1.84 3.14 -12.51
N ARG A 94 -2.83 3.25 -13.42
CA ARG A 94 -2.84 2.55 -14.72
C ARG A 94 -1.67 2.95 -15.59
N THR A 95 -1.25 4.21 -15.54
CA THR A 95 -0.11 4.74 -16.31
C THR A 95 1.20 4.19 -15.76
N LEU A 96 1.37 4.22 -14.44
CA LEU A 96 2.56 3.67 -13.78
C LEU A 96 2.73 2.18 -14.09
N ARG A 97 1.66 1.38 -13.96
CA ARG A 97 1.68 -0.03 -14.37
C ARG A 97 2.09 -0.21 -15.83
N ARG A 98 1.55 0.59 -16.76
CA ARG A 98 1.91 0.49 -18.18
C ARG A 98 3.41 0.77 -18.41
N ILE A 99 3.96 1.74 -17.71
CA ILE A 99 5.39 2.05 -17.78
C ILE A 99 6.22 0.87 -17.26
N VAL A 100 5.88 0.34 -16.08
CA VAL A 100 6.60 -0.80 -15.49
C VAL A 100 6.51 -2.04 -16.37
N ASN A 101 5.33 -2.37 -16.89
CA ASN A 101 5.13 -3.52 -17.76
C ASN A 101 5.87 -3.41 -19.10
N ARG A 102 6.08 -2.19 -19.61
CA ARG A 102 6.91 -1.96 -20.81
C ARG A 102 8.39 -2.25 -20.55
N VAL A 103 8.88 -1.96 -19.34
CA VAL A 103 10.27 -2.26 -18.95
C VAL A 103 10.43 -3.76 -18.73
N SER A 104 9.52 -4.38 -17.97
CA SER A 104 9.48 -5.83 -17.81
C SER A 104 8.07 -6.28 -17.38
N PRO A 105 7.37 -7.09 -18.19
CA PRO A 105 6.01 -7.54 -17.90
C PRO A 105 5.92 -8.48 -16.70
N ASN A 106 7.05 -9.04 -16.26
CA ASN A 106 7.13 -9.94 -15.11
C ASN A 106 7.46 -9.21 -13.80
N LEU A 107 7.56 -7.86 -13.82
CA LEU A 107 7.77 -7.09 -12.59
C LEU A 107 6.50 -7.08 -11.76
N ILE A 108 6.60 -7.53 -10.52
CA ILE A 108 5.51 -7.46 -9.55
C ILE A 108 5.46 -6.05 -8.98
N LEU A 109 4.26 -5.47 -8.94
CA LEU A 109 4.03 -4.18 -8.30
C LEU A 109 3.61 -4.41 -6.85
N GLY A 110 4.26 -3.69 -5.94
CA GLY A 110 3.91 -3.64 -4.54
C GLY A 110 3.60 -2.21 -4.09
N VAL A 111 2.78 -2.10 -3.06
CA VAL A 111 2.47 -0.84 -2.38
C VAL A 111 2.70 -1.06 -0.89
N PHE A 112 3.51 -0.21 -0.28
CA PHE A 112 3.63 -0.13 1.16
C PHE A 112 2.81 1.04 1.69
N THR A 113 2.00 0.77 2.71
CA THR A 113 1.26 1.75 3.50
C THR A 113 1.19 1.27 4.94
N PRO A 114 1.41 2.14 5.94
CA PRO A 114 1.42 1.72 7.35
C PRO A 114 0.06 1.16 7.80
N TYR A 115 -1.04 1.64 7.21
CA TYR A 115 -2.43 1.27 7.52
C TYR A 115 -3.16 0.70 6.30
N LEU A 116 -4.35 0.17 6.52
CA LEU A 116 -5.25 -0.23 5.43
C LEU A 116 -5.64 1.01 4.60
N PRO A 117 -5.48 0.97 3.26
CA PRO A 117 -5.88 2.07 2.38
C PRO A 117 -7.36 2.45 2.50
N ASP A 118 -7.66 3.65 2.97
CA ASP A 118 -9.05 4.08 3.24
C ASP A 118 -9.44 5.39 2.53
N ASN A 119 -8.52 6.03 1.81
CA ASN A 119 -8.78 7.29 1.12
C ASN A 119 -8.84 7.12 -0.41
N TRP A 120 -9.52 8.08 -1.06
CA TRP A 120 -9.74 8.11 -2.52
C TRP A 120 -8.45 7.95 -3.32
N TYR A 121 -7.33 8.51 -2.84
CA TYR A 121 -6.05 8.48 -3.54
C TYR A 121 -5.49 7.06 -3.55
N LEU A 122 -5.34 6.44 -2.38
CA LEU A 122 -4.78 5.11 -2.28
C LEU A 122 -5.68 4.07 -2.96
N VAL A 123 -7.00 4.19 -2.80
CA VAL A 123 -8.00 3.34 -3.45
C VAL A 123 -7.88 3.46 -4.97
N GLY A 124 -7.92 4.68 -5.52
CA GLY A 124 -7.77 4.93 -6.94
C GLY A 124 -6.45 4.40 -7.49
N VAL A 125 -5.32 4.76 -6.88
CA VAL A 125 -3.99 4.29 -7.28
C VAL A 125 -3.93 2.76 -7.29
N MET A 126 -4.37 2.08 -6.23
CA MET A 126 -4.33 0.62 -6.15
C MET A 126 -5.25 -0.07 -7.16
N ARG A 127 -6.42 0.51 -7.45
CA ARG A 127 -7.29 0.04 -8.55
C ARG A 127 -6.57 0.16 -9.89
N GLY A 128 -5.86 1.26 -10.10
CA GLY A 128 -5.09 1.49 -11.32
C GLY A 128 -3.88 0.56 -11.47
N LEU A 129 -3.23 0.18 -10.36
CA LEU A 129 -2.08 -0.71 -10.33
C LEU A 129 -2.46 -2.19 -10.47
N SER A 130 -3.58 -2.62 -9.91
CA SER A 130 -3.94 -4.05 -9.83
C SER A 130 -4.77 -4.56 -11.02
N ARG A 131 -4.71 -5.87 -11.28
CA ARG A 131 -5.61 -6.62 -12.18
C ARG A 131 -5.86 -8.00 -11.59
N PRO A 132 -6.93 -8.71 -11.99
CA PRO A 132 -7.15 -10.09 -11.55
C PRO A 132 -5.94 -11.00 -11.83
N GLN A 133 -5.30 -10.85 -13.00
CA GLN A 133 -4.14 -11.67 -13.40
C GLN A 133 -2.80 -11.12 -12.88
N SER A 134 -2.78 -9.91 -12.33
CA SER A 134 -1.58 -9.25 -11.81
C SER A 134 -1.96 -8.44 -10.56
N PRO A 135 -2.23 -9.11 -9.42
CA PRO A 135 -2.58 -8.43 -8.19
C PRO A 135 -1.40 -7.60 -7.69
N VAL A 136 -1.69 -6.50 -7.01
CA VAL A 136 -0.67 -5.71 -6.31
C VAL A 136 -0.30 -6.40 -5.00
N ILE A 137 0.96 -6.37 -4.59
CA ILE A 137 1.35 -6.82 -3.26
C ILE A 137 1.14 -5.66 -2.28
N LEU A 138 0.20 -5.82 -1.36
CA LEU A 138 -0.11 -4.82 -0.35
C LEU A 138 0.67 -5.12 0.92
N PHE A 139 1.64 -4.28 1.27
CA PHE A 139 2.40 -4.37 2.51
C PHE A 139 1.80 -3.41 3.54
N THR A 140 1.35 -3.94 4.68
CA THR A 140 0.89 -3.14 5.84
C THR A 140 1.28 -3.80 7.15
N HIS A 141 1.17 -3.07 8.27
CA HIS A 141 1.36 -3.62 9.62
C HIS A 141 0.11 -4.31 10.19
N GLU A 142 -0.95 -4.43 9.39
CA GLU A 142 -2.28 -4.83 9.85
C GLU A 142 -2.40 -6.35 9.92
N ALA A 143 -2.74 -6.86 11.10
CA ALA A 143 -2.88 -8.30 11.36
C ALA A 143 -4.25 -8.85 10.92
N VAL A 144 -5.30 -8.03 10.94
CA VAL A 144 -6.67 -8.44 10.60
C VAL A 144 -7.09 -7.78 9.30
N VAL A 145 -6.92 -8.50 8.19
CA VAL A 145 -7.07 -7.91 6.85
C VAL A 145 -8.13 -8.56 5.97
N GLN A 146 -8.70 -9.70 6.38
CA GLN A 146 -9.57 -10.50 5.50
C GLN A 146 -10.86 -9.77 5.09
N PRO A 147 -11.62 -9.12 5.99
CA PRO A 147 -12.80 -8.33 5.58
C PRO A 147 -12.42 -7.20 4.62
N TYR A 148 -11.26 -6.60 4.84
CA TYR A 148 -10.77 -5.50 4.01
C TYR A 148 -10.30 -5.97 2.63
N LEU A 149 -9.64 -7.11 2.51
CA LEU A 149 -9.31 -7.73 1.23
C LEU A 149 -10.57 -8.08 0.42
N GLN A 150 -11.64 -8.48 1.11
CA GLN A 150 -12.93 -8.70 0.46
C GLN A 150 -13.52 -7.38 -0.06
N TRP A 151 -13.48 -6.31 0.73
CA TRP A 151 -13.89 -4.98 0.30
C TRP A 151 -13.08 -4.48 -0.90
N LEU A 152 -11.74 -4.58 -0.85
CA LEU A 152 -10.88 -4.23 -1.99
C LEU A 152 -11.31 -4.94 -3.27
N ARG A 153 -11.63 -6.24 -3.18
CA ARG A 153 -12.09 -7.00 -4.34
C ARG A 153 -13.44 -6.52 -4.87
N GLN A 154 -14.34 -6.04 -4.02
CA GLN A 154 -15.60 -5.42 -4.42
C GLN A 154 -15.38 -4.07 -5.12
N GLU A 155 -14.28 -3.38 -4.78
CA GLU A 155 -13.83 -2.14 -5.40
C GLU A 155 -12.94 -2.34 -6.63
N ASP A 156 -12.92 -3.54 -7.23
CA ASP A 156 -12.04 -3.92 -8.36
C ASP A 156 -10.54 -3.77 -8.07
N ILE A 157 -10.15 -3.87 -6.80
CA ILE A 157 -8.75 -3.86 -6.35
C ILE A 157 -8.32 -5.28 -5.99
N PHE A 158 -7.34 -5.80 -6.75
CA PHE A 158 -6.82 -7.15 -6.55
C PHE A 158 -5.50 -7.08 -5.80
N ALA A 159 -5.51 -7.47 -4.53
CA ALA A 159 -4.34 -7.38 -3.67
C ALA A 159 -3.97 -8.72 -3.01
N LEU A 160 -2.67 -8.98 -2.91
CA LEU A 160 -2.10 -10.00 -2.03
C LEU A 160 -1.48 -9.30 -0.83
N HIS A 161 -2.08 -9.46 0.35
CA HIS A 161 -1.55 -8.87 1.57
C HIS A 161 -0.29 -9.58 2.09
N VAL A 162 0.72 -8.79 2.41
CA VAL A 162 1.96 -9.19 3.07
C VAL A 162 2.10 -8.42 4.37
N LEU A 163 2.24 -9.13 5.50
CA LEU A 163 2.41 -8.50 6.81
C LEU A 163 3.82 -7.91 6.93
N ALA A 164 3.93 -6.59 7.03
CA ALA A 164 5.16 -5.90 7.34
C ALA A 164 5.44 -5.98 8.85
N ILE A 165 6.54 -6.61 9.21
CA ILE A 165 6.95 -6.86 10.59
C ILE A 165 8.14 -5.96 10.89
N TYR A 166 8.10 -5.25 12.01
CA TYR A 166 9.25 -4.58 12.60
C TYR A 166 9.94 -5.53 13.58
N PRO A 167 10.95 -6.29 13.16
CA PRO A 167 11.40 -7.44 13.93
C PRO A 167 12.09 -7.06 15.25
N TRP A 168 12.63 -5.84 15.39
CA TRP A 168 13.22 -5.36 16.65
C TRP A 168 12.19 -5.11 17.78
N ARG A 169 10.89 -5.09 17.46
CA ARG A 169 9.82 -4.94 18.46
C ARG A 169 9.47 -6.24 19.19
N PHE A 170 10.04 -7.36 18.75
CA PHE A 170 9.69 -8.69 19.23
C PHE A 170 10.93 -9.43 19.71
N ASP A 171 10.75 -10.30 20.70
CA ASP A 171 11.75 -11.32 20.99
C ASP A 171 11.72 -12.46 19.92
N VAL A 172 12.70 -13.37 19.95
CA VAL A 172 12.78 -14.47 18.97
C VAL A 172 11.51 -15.36 18.97
N PRO A 173 11.01 -15.84 20.12
CA PRO A 173 9.76 -16.62 20.16
C PRO A 173 8.54 -15.88 19.59
N GLU A 174 8.38 -14.59 19.92
CA GLU A 174 7.31 -13.74 19.40
C GLU A 174 7.43 -13.55 17.88
N LEU A 175 8.64 -13.26 17.40
CA LEU A 175 8.91 -13.10 15.97
C LEU A 175 8.62 -14.40 15.20
N GLU A 176 9.01 -15.55 15.74
CA GLU A 176 8.70 -16.85 15.15
C GLU A 176 7.19 -17.08 15.07
N SER A 177 6.46 -16.80 16.16
CA SER A 177 5.01 -16.91 16.21
C SER A 177 4.33 -15.99 15.18
N LEU A 178 4.84 -14.76 15.03
CA LEU A 178 4.32 -13.78 14.09
C LEU A 178 4.57 -14.18 12.64
N VAL A 179 5.77 -14.64 12.32
CA VAL A 179 6.12 -15.13 10.98
C VAL A 179 5.26 -16.35 10.60
N ARG A 180 5.03 -17.27 11.54
CA ARG A 180 4.14 -18.42 11.34
C ARG A 180 2.69 -18.00 11.12
N SER A 181 2.20 -17.05 11.91
CA SER A 181 0.85 -16.51 11.76
C SER A 181 0.70 -15.79 10.42
N ALA A 182 1.71 -15.03 10.01
CA ALA A 182 1.74 -14.37 8.72
C ALA A 182 1.65 -15.37 7.56
N ALA A 183 2.43 -16.46 7.60
CA ALA A 183 2.39 -17.51 6.59
C ALA A 183 1.05 -18.25 6.50
N ARG A 184 0.26 -18.25 7.59
CA ARG A 184 -1.05 -18.92 7.68
C ARG A 184 -2.21 -18.02 7.26
N PHE A 185 -2.21 -16.76 7.69
CA PHE A 185 -3.37 -15.87 7.57
C PHE A 185 -3.20 -14.75 6.52
N HIS A 186 -2.00 -14.63 5.96
CA HIS A 186 -1.64 -13.64 4.94
C HIS A 186 -0.97 -14.34 3.75
N HIS A 187 -0.70 -13.60 2.67
CA HIS A 187 -0.02 -14.14 1.49
C HIS A 187 1.51 -14.14 1.65
N GLY A 188 2.02 -13.53 2.72
CA GLY A 188 3.42 -13.53 3.09
C GLY A 188 3.71 -12.57 4.25
N PHE A 189 5.00 -12.37 4.53
CA PHE A 189 5.50 -11.35 5.44
C PHE A 189 6.72 -10.65 4.85
N CYS A 190 6.99 -9.44 5.33
CA CYS A 190 8.19 -8.67 5.05
C CYS A 190 8.84 -8.27 6.36
N LEU A 191 10.15 -8.47 6.50
CA LEU A 191 10.91 -7.97 7.65
C LEU A 191 11.37 -6.55 7.30
N TYR A 192 10.63 -5.56 7.78
CA TYR A 192 10.95 -4.16 7.54
C TYR A 192 12.17 -3.76 8.37
N SER A 193 13.08 -2.97 7.77
CA SER A 193 14.35 -2.52 8.39
C SER A 193 15.06 -3.67 9.14
N TRP A 194 15.21 -4.80 8.45
CA TRP A 194 15.90 -5.98 8.96
C TRP A 194 17.37 -5.69 9.28
N GLU A 195 17.95 -4.64 8.68
CA GLU A 195 19.29 -4.13 9.00
C GLU A 195 19.41 -3.74 10.48
N ALA A 196 18.31 -3.26 11.09
CA ALA A 196 18.26 -2.95 12.52
C ALA A 196 18.45 -4.19 13.41
N LEU A 197 18.20 -5.42 12.90
CA LEU A 197 18.51 -6.65 13.61
C LEU A 197 20.01 -6.97 13.62
N MET A 198 20.74 -6.51 12.62
CA MET A 198 22.17 -6.78 12.45
C MET A 198 23.05 -5.68 13.04
N ASN A 199 22.57 -4.43 13.00
CA ASN A 199 23.27 -3.27 13.51
C ASN A 199 22.29 -2.32 14.21
N PRO A 200 22.02 -2.52 15.51
CA PRO A 200 20.94 -1.82 16.21
C PRO A 200 21.27 -0.38 16.65
N ALA A 201 22.32 0.24 16.11
CA ALA A 201 22.73 1.58 16.52
C ALA A 201 21.57 2.57 16.39
N GLY A 202 21.07 3.05 17.54
CA GLY A 202 19.96 4.02 17.61
C GLY A 202 18.54 3.43 17.53
N VAL A 203 18.37 2.11 17.40
CA VAL A 203 17.06 1.47 17.41
C VAL A 203 16.82 0.80 18.77
N PRO A 204 15.79 1.21 19.53
CA PRO A 204 15.44 0.53 20.78
C PRO A 204 14.92 -0.86 20.45
N MET A 205 15.78 -1.86 20.64
CA MET A 205 15.41 -3.25 20.46
C MET A 205 14.81 -3.83 21.74
N LYS A 206 13.79 -4.68 21.58
CA LYS A 206 13.28 -5.51 22.69
C LYS A 206 14.28 -6.59 23.10
N GLN A 207 15.20 -6.98 22.21
CA GLN A 207 16.23 -8.00 22.43
C GLN A 207 17.58 -7.62 21.79
N GLY A 208 18.65 -8.34 22.11
CA GLY A 208 19.93 -8.18 21.41
C GLY A 208 19.87 -8.54 19.91
N PRO A 209 20.94 -8.28 19.15
CA PRO A 209 20.98 -8.58 17.71
C PRO A 209 20.72 -10.08 17.45
N ILE A 210 19.92 -10.37 16.42
CA ILE A 210 19.61 -11.75 16.01
C ILE A 210 20.68 -12.20 15.01
N SER A 211 21.24 -13.40 15.19
CA SER A 211 22.18 -13.98 14.22
C SER A 211 21.47 -14.36 12.92
N LEU A 212 22.18 -14.28 11.79
CA LEU A 212 21.66 -14.75 10.49
C LEU A 212 21.26 -16.23 10.50
N ALA A 213 21.95 -17.06 11.31
CA ALA A 213 21.63 -18.48 11.45
C ALA A 213 20.28 -18.69 12.13
N SER A 214 20.04 -18.00 13.24
CA SER A 214 18.77 -18.04 13.98
C SER A 214 17.62 -17.53 13.11
N LEU A 215 17.83 -16.43 12.37
CA LEU A 215 16.84 -15.93 11.42
C LEU A 215 16.55 -16.95 10.31
N ALA A 216 17.57 -17.58 9.74
CA ALA A 216 17.40 -18.60 8.71
C ALA A 216 16.65 -19.85 9.22
N GLU A 217 16.80 -20.21 10.49
CA GLU A 217 16.02 -21.29 11.12
C GLU A 217 14.55 -20.90 11.28
N ILE A 218 14.27 -19.69 11.78
CA ILE A 218 12.90 -19.16 11.89
C ILE A 218 12.20 -19.18 10.52
N LEU A 219 12.86 -18.65 9.49
CA LEU A 219 12.33 -18.58 8.12
C LEU A 219 12.10 -19.97 7.52
N ARG A 220 13.06 -20.90 7.66
CA ARG A 220 12.91 -22.29 7.18
C ARG A 220 11.77 -23.02 7.88
N SER A 221 11.63 -22.82 9.18
CA SER A 221 10.60 -23.42 10.01
C SER A 221 9.18 -22.95 9.64
N ALA A 222 9.05 -21.71 9.18
CA ALA A 222 7.80 -21.18 8.64
C ALA A 222 7.50 -21.73 7.24
N TRP A 223 8.50 -21.77 6.36
CA TRP A 223 8.37 -22.26 4.98
C TRP A 223 7.90 -23.72 4.89
N ASN A 224 8.52 -24.60 5.68
CA ASN A 224 8.21 -26.03 5.64
C ASN A 224 6.75 -26.34 6.07
N LYS A 225 6.19 -25.56 7.01
CA LYS A 225 4.79 -25.75 7.45
C LYS A 225 3.78 -25.17 6.46
N GLN A 226 4.12 -24.09 5.75
CA GLN A 226 3.24 -23.56 4.71
C GLN A 226 3.12 -24.51 3.52
N SER A 227 4.19 -25.24 3.20
CA SER A 227 4.20 -26.25 2.13
C SER A 227 3.34 -27.46 2.52
N ALA A 228 3.44 -27.94 3.76
CA ALA A 228 2.67 -29.08 4.26
C ALA A 228 1.16 -28.82 4.48
N ALA A 229 0.73 -27.54 4.47
CA ALA A 229 -0.69 -27.18 4.61
C ALA A 229 -1.42 -26.99 3.27
N LYS A 230 -0.70 -27.13 2.15
CA LYS A 230 -1.23 -27.01 0.78
C LYS A 230 -1.29 -28.35 0.03
N ASP A 231 -0.89 -29.44 0.68
CA ASP A 231 -1.06 -30.83 0.26
C ASP A 231 -2.24 -31.45 1.03
#